data_AF-A0A3Q2X3L1-F1
#
_entry.id   AF-A0A3Q2X3L1-F1
#
_cell.length_a   1.000
_cell.length_b   1.000
_cell.length_c   1.000
_cell.angle_alpha   90.00
_cell.angle_beta   90.00
_cell.angle_gamma   90.00
#
_symmetry.space_group_name_H-M   'P 1'
#
loop_
_entity.id
_entity.type
_entity.pdbx_description
1 polymer ?
#
loop_
_entity_poly.entity_id
_entity_poly.type
_entity_poly.pdbx_seq_one_letter_code
_entity_poly.pdbx_strand_id
1 'polypeptide(L)'
;MNPQVLPSILLLISAAHAFQYTELAQYVDSHQDEYVEMLRDWVAIESDSSNVQKRPELHRMMETVAQKLQLMGGTVQLVDIGEQELPDGQTLELPKVVTAQFGNDSSKHTVCIYGHVDVQPAKLEDGWATDPYNLTEINGKKEHVWVNVRALCAGRWI
;
A
#
# COMPACT_ATOMS: atom_id res chain seq x y z
N MET A 1 -35.33 -32.82 6.53
CA MET A 1 -34.94 -31.41 6.39
C MET A 1 -36.01 -30.71 5.55
N ASN A 2 -36.58 -29.61 6.04
CA ASN A 2 -37.71 -28.92 5.39
C ASN A 2 -37.20 -28.08 4.19
N PRO A 3 -37.64 -28.36 2.94
CA PRO A 3 -37.13 -27.71 1.73
C PRO A 3 -37.42 -26.19 1.66
N GLN A 4 -38.30 -25.66 2.50
CA GLN A 4 -38.59 -24.21 2.56
C GLN A 4 -37.56 -23.39 3.38
N VAL A 5 -36.69 -24.05 4.15
CA VAL A 5 -35.71 -23.37 5.02
C VAL A 5 -34.46 -22.95 4.24
N LEU A 6 -34.06 -23.72 3.22
CA LEU A 6 -32.88 -23.47 2.40
C LEU A 6 -32.93 -22.12 1.62
N PRO A 7 -34.01 -21.78 0.89
CA PRO A 7 -34.07 -20.50 0.17
C PRO A 7 -34.14 -19.29 1.11
N SER A 8 -34.77 -19.45 2.28
CA SER A 8 -34.88 -18.38 3.29
C SER A 8 -33.54 -18.07 3.95
N ILE A 9 -32.73 -19.11 4.25
CA ILE A 9 -31.35 -18.94 4.75
C ILE A 9 -30.47 -18.29 3.67
N LEU A 10 -30.58 -18.71 2.41
CA LEU A 10 -29.79 -18.13 1.32
C LEU A 10 -30.08 -16.63 1.13
N LEU A 11 -31.36 -16.23 1.17
CA LEU A 11 -31.77 -14.82 1.06
C LEU A 11 -31.23 -13.96 2.21
N LEU A 12 -31.29 -14.48 3.45
CA LEU A 12 -30.77 -13.80 4.63
C LEU A 12 -29.24 -13.61 4.57
N ILE A 13 -28.52 -14.63 4.10
CA ILE A 13 -27.07 -14.56 3.91
C ILE A 13 -26.73 -13.51 2.83
N SER A 14 -27.40 -13.52 1.68
CA SER A 14 -27.16 -12.52 0.62
C SER A 14 -27.47 -11.10 1.07
N ALA A 15 -28.55 -10.89 1.83
CA ALA A 15 -28.91 -9.58 2.36
C ALA A 15 -27.90 -9.06 3.39
N ALA A 16 -27.39 -9.94 4.28
CA ALA A 16 -26.36 -9.58 5.25
C ALA A 16 -25.03 -9.18 4.57
N HIS A 17 -24.60 -9.92 3.53
CA HIS A 17 -23.41 -9.56 2.77
C HIS A 17 -23.58 -8.22 2.04
N ALA A 18 -24.71 -8.00 1.35
CA ALA A 18 -24.98 -6.73 0.65
C ALA A 18 -25.03 -5.52 1.60
N PHE A 19 -25.57 -5.70 2.80
CA PHE A 19 -25.58 -4.66 3.83
C PHE A 19 -24.15 -4.29 4.27
N GLN A 20 -23.29 -5.28 4.49
CA GLN A 20 -21.90 -5.07 4.92
C GLN A 20 -21.05 -4.35 3.86
N TYR A 21 -21.26 -4.61 2.56
CA TYR A 21 -20.58 -3.88 1.49
C TYR A 21 -21.04 -2.43 1.39
N THR A 22 -22.29 -2.13 1.71
CA THR A 22 -22.84 -0.77 1.64
C THR A 22 -22.23 0.11 2.73
N GLU A 23 -22.13 -0.41 3.96
CA GLU A 23 -21.48 0.30 5.07
C GLU A 23 -19.99 0.55 4.78
N LEU A 24 -19.30 -0.44 4.21
CA LEU A 24 -17.90 -0.30 3.80
C LEU A 24 -17.73 0.78 2.72
N ALA A 25 -18.58 0.78 1.69
CA ALA A 25 -18.52 1.78 0.63
C ALA A 25 -18.75 3.20 1.19
N GLN A 26 -19.77 3.37 2.04
CA GLN A 26 -20.05 4.65 2.70
C GLN A 26 -18.89 5.11 3.60
N TYR A 27 -18.24 4.18 4.31
CA TYR A 27 -17.05 4.49 5.09
C TYR A 27 -15.92 4.99 4.19
N VAL A 28 -15.63 4.28 3.09
CA VAL A 28 -14.58 4.69 2.15
C VAL A 28 -14.89 6.06 1.53
N ASP A 29 -16.12 6.29 1.09
CA ASP A 29 -16.55 7.56 0.50
C ASP A 29 -16.43 8.72 1.49
N SER A 30 -16.80 8.49 2.76
CA SER A 30 -16.75 9.54 3.81
C SER A 30 -15.34 9.87 4.32
N HIS A 31 -14.35 9.00 4.07
CA HIS A 31 -12.95 9.22 4.48
C HIS A 31 -12.02 9.47 3.27
N GLN A 32 -12.58 9.72 2.09
CA GLN A 32 -11.79 9.90 0.87
C GLN A 32 -10.72 11.01 1.03
N ASP A 33 -11.05 12.12 1.69
CA ASP A 33 -10.15 13.26 1.85
C ASP A 33 -8.95 12.86 2.71
N GLU A 34 -9.17 12.08 3.77
CA GLU A 34 -8.09 11.55 4.60
C GLU A 34 -7.16 10.62 3.81
N TYR A 35 -7.71 9.82 2.90
CA TYR A 35 -6.91 8.96 2.04
C TYR A 35 -6.12 9.75 0.99
N VAL A 36 -6.66 10.86 0.50
CA VAL A 36 -5.96 11.76 -0.41
C VAL A 36 -4.84 12.50 0.31
N GLU A 37 -5.06 13.00 1.53
CA GLU A 37 -4.01 13.61 2.34
C GLU A 37 -2.89 12.60 2.63
N MET A 38 -3.23 11.37 3.04
CA MET A 38 -2.25 10.32 3.25
C MET A 38 -1.46 10.01 1.97
N LEU A 39 -2.11 9.95 0.81
CA LEU A 39 -1.42 9.76 -0.46
C LEU A 39 -0.50 10.93 -0.79
N ARG A 40 -0.92 12.17 -0.49
CA ARG A 40 -0.09 13.38 -0.67
C ARG A 40 1.18 13.31 0.17
N ASP A 41 1.07 12.92 1.44
CA ASP A 41 2.21 12.74 2.33
C ASP A 41 3.19 11.67 1.81
N TRP A 42 2.67 10.59 1.23
CA TRP A 42 3.50 9.51 0.67
C TRP A 42 4.16 9.94 -0.64
N VAL A 43 3.44 10.60 -1.54
CA VAL A 43 3.99 11.14 -2.80
C VAL A 43 5.10 12.16 -2.55
N ALA A 44 5.04 12.91 -1.45
CA ALA A 44 6.07 13.86 -1.07
C ALA A 44 7.41 13.23 -0.65
N ILE A 45 7.45 11.92 -0.40
CA ILE A 45 8.70 11.20 -0.13
C ILE A 45 9.28 10.75 -1.47
N GLU A 46 10.39 11.38 -1.88
CA GLU A 46 11.06 11.12 -3.16
C GLU A 46 11.81 9.77 -3.15
N SER A 47 11.07 8.66 -3.10
CA SER A 47 11.58 7.29 -3.04
C SER A 47 12.10 6.76 -4.39
N ASP A 48 12.89 7.56 -5.11
CA ASP A 48 13.51 7.20 -6.40
C ASP A 48 14.61 6.15 -6.22
N SER A 49 14.34 4.91 -6.62
CA SER A 49 15.29 3.79 -6.50
C SER A 49 16.47 3.86 -7.45
N SER A 50 16.39 4.65 -8.52
CA SER A 50 17.48 4.83 -9.49
C SER A 50 18.50 5.87 -9.04
N ASN A 51 18.13 6.76 -8.12
CA ASN A 51 19.00 7.79 -7.59
C ASN A 51 19.61 7.38 -6.24
N VAL A 52 20.91 7.09 -6.25
CA VAL A 52 21.68 6.74 -5.04
C VAL A 52 21.53 7.77 -3.92
N GLN A 53 21.43 9.06 -4.23
CA GLN A 53 21.29 10.12 -3.24
C GLN A 53 19.91 10.11 -2.55
N LYS A 54 18.93 9.42 -3.13
CA LYS A 54 17.58 9.24 -2.58
C LYS A 54 17.43 7.97 -1.75
N ARG A 55 18.52 7.22 -1.52
CA ARG A 55 18.50 6.04 -0.63
C ARG A 55 17.93 6.34 0.77
N PRO A 56 18.24 7.46 1.44
CA PRO A 56 17.62 7.80 2.71
C PRO A 56 16.09 7.96 2.63
N GLU A 57 15.56 8.53 1.55
CA GLU A 57 14.11 8.67 1.35
C GLU A 57 13.43 7.31 1.11
N LEU A 58 14.09 6.36 0.44
CA LEU A 58 13.60 4.97 0.34
C LEU A 58 13.47 4.32 1.71
N HIS A 59 14.48 4.46 2.57
CA HIS A 59 14.39 3.92 3.93
C HIS A 59 13.26 4.60 4.72
N ARG A 60 13.13 5.93 4.61
CA ARG A 60 12.02 6.68 5.22
C ARG A 60 10.65 6.19 4.71
N MET A 61 10.52 5.90 3.42
CA MET A 61 9.28 5.36 2.86
C MET A 61 8.97 3.98 3.43
N MET A 62 9.95 3.08 3.50
CA MET A 62 9.77 1.75 4.11
C MET A 62 9.34 1.82 5.58
N GLU A 63 9.94 2.72 6.35
CA GLU A 63 9.55 2.97 7.75
C GLU A 63 8.13 3.55 7.85
N THR A 64 7.75 4.46 6.94
CA THR A 64 6.40 5.05 6.87
C THR A 64 5.34 3.98 6.60
N VAL A 65 5.62 3.06 5.66
CA VAL A 65 4.76 1.91 5.37
C VAL A 65 4.64 0.99 6.59
N ALA A 66 5.77 0.66 7.23
CA ALA A 66 5.80 -0.20 8.40
C ALA A 66 4.94 0.38 9.55
N GLN A 67 5.10 1.67 9.84
CA GLN A 67 4.32 2.38 10.86
C GLN A 67 2.82 2.36 10.53
N LYS A 68 2.44 2.62 9.28
CA LYS A 68 1.03 2.59 8.87
C LYS A 68 0.42 1.21 9.04
N LEU A 69 1.11 0.15 8.60
CA LEU A 69 0.64 -1.22 8.74
C LEU A 69 0.52 -1.64 10.22
N GLN A 70 1.43 -1.17 11.07
CA GLN A 70 1.36 -1.43 12.51
C GLN A 70 0.18 -0.70 13.16
N LEU A 71 -0.07 0.57 12.79
CA LEU A 71 -1.23 1.34 13.27
C LEU A 71 -2.57 0.71 12.86
N MET A 72 -2.61 0.04 11.70
CA MET A 72 -3.77 -0.73 11.25
C MET A 72 -3.96 -2.06 12.00
N GLY A 73 -3.07 -2.40 12.93
CA GLY A 73 -3.12 -3.64 13.73
C GLY A 73 -2.35 -4.81 13.13
N GLY A 74 -1.49 -4.57 12.14
CA GLY A 74 -0.62 -5.59 11.56
C GLY A 74 0.55 -5.93 12.48
N THR A 75 0.95 -7.20 12.50
CA THR A 75 2.25 -7.60 13.07
C THR A 75 3.31 -7.39 11.99
N VAL A 76 4.16 -6.38 12.16
CA VAL A 76 5.07 -5.89 11.11
C VAL A 76 6.53 -6.30 11.37
N GLN A 77 7.26 -6.63 10.30
CA GLN A 77 8.70 -6.85 10.33
C GLN A 77 9.37 -6.10 9.17
N LEU A 78 10.49 -5.44 9.48
CA LEU A 78 11.39 -4.82 8.51
C LEU A 78 12.57 -5.77 8.29
N VAL A 79 12.55 -6.46 7.14
CA VAL A 79 13.53 -7.50 6.80
C VAL A 79 14.70 -6.89 6.06
N ASP A 80 15.90 -7.07 6.60
CA ASP A 80 17.15 -6.73 5.95
C ASP A 80 17.43 -7.73 4.81
N ILE A 81 17.70 -7.21 3.61
CA ILE A 81 17.97 -7.99 2.40
C ILE A 81 19.40 -7.81 1.87
N GLY A 82 20.27 -7.16 2.65
CA GLY A 82 21.68 -6.96 2.35
C GLY A 82 22.00 -5.65 1.64
N GLU A 83 23.10 -5.65 0.91
CA GLU A 83 23.69 -4.47 0.28
C GLU A 83 23.71 -4.58 -1.25
N GLN A 84 23.73 -3.43 -1.92
CA GLN A 84 23.93 -3.28 -3.35
C GLN A 84 25.34 -2.74 -3.61
N GLU A 85 26.11 -3.44 -4.44
CA GLU A 85 27.37 -2.94 -4.98
C GLU A 85 27.12 -2.00 -6.16
N LEU A 86 27.68 -0.80 -6.10
CA LEU A 86 27.62 0.20 -7.16
C LEU A 86 28.74 -0.02 -8.19
N PRO A 87 28.61 0.52 -9.42
CA PRO A 87 29.64 0.39 -10.45
C PRO A 87 31.02 0.95 -10.08
N ASP A 88 31.10 1.83 -9.08
CA ASP A 88 32.34 2.41 -8.57
C ASP A 88 32.95 1.61 -7.40
N GLY A 89 32.37 0.47 -7.05
CA GLY A 89 32.82 -0.42 -5.97
C GLY A 89 32.35 -0.01 -4.57
N GLN A 90 31.56 1.07 -4.43
CA GLN A 90 30.92 1.40 -3.15
C GLN A 90 29.76 0.45 -2.87
N THR A 91 29.49 0.13 -1.60
CA THR A 91 28.31 -0.64 -1.19
C THR A 91 27.30 0.24 -0.47
N LEU A 92 26.02 -0.05 -0.69
CA LEU A 92 24.90 0.65 -0.07
C LEU A 92 23.85 -0.33 0.43
N GLU A 93 23.38 -0.15 1.64
CA GLU A 93 22.26 -0.94 2.18
C GLU A 93 21.03 -0.84 1.28
N LEU A 94 20.44 -1.97 0.94
CA LEU A 94 19.17 -2.02 0.21
C LEU A 94 18.02 -1.57 1.12
N PRO A 95 16.97 -0.93 0.56
CA PRO A 95 15.76 -0.67 1.33
C PRO A 95 15.20 -1.98 1.90
N LYS A 96 14.88 -1.98 3.19
CA LYS A 96 14.33 -3.16 3.89
C LYS A 96 13.00 -3.56 3.28
N VAL A 97 12.70 -4.85 3.26
CA VAL A 97 11.39 -5.36 2.85
C VAL A 97 10.45 -5.32 4.05
N VAL A 98 9.34 -4.60 3.92
CA VAL A 98 8.28 -4.59 4.92
C VAL A 98 7.38 -5.82 4.70
N THR A 99 7.18 -6.59 5.77
CA THR A 99 6.17 -7.66 5.80
C THR A 99 5.19 -7.38 6.93
N ALA A 100 3.91 -7.66 6.72
CA ALA A 100 2.89 -7.52 7.75
C ALA A 100 1.92 -8.70 7.73
N GLN A 101 1.44 -9.10 8.92
CA GLN A 101 0.39 -10.11 9.07
C GLN A 101 -0.81 -9.51 9.79
N PHE A 102 -2.00 -9.69 9.21
CA PHE A 102 -3.29 -9.29 9.81
C PHE A 102 -4.11 -10.54 10.13
N GLY A 103 -4.21 -10.86 11.42
CA GLY A 103 -4.87 -12.07 11.90
C GLY A 103 -4.05 -13.36 11.71
N ASN A 104 -4.46 -14.42 12.41
CA ASN A 104 -3.79 -15.74 12.40
C ASN A 104 -4.82 -16.88 12.57
N ASP A 105 -5.98 -16.72 11.94
CA ASP A 105 -7.09 -17.67 12.07
C ASP A 105 -6.97 -18.78 11.01
N SER A 106 -6.67 -20.00 11.46
CA SER A 106 -6.51 -21.17 10.58
C SER A 106 -7.80 -21.63 9.90
N SER A 107 -8.96 -21.12 10.32
CA SER A 107 -10.24 -21.39 9.67
C SER A 107 -10.53 -20.46 8.48
N LYS A 108 -9.73 -19.40 8.30
CA LYS A 108 -9.88 -18.42 7.21
C LYS A 108 -8.83 -18.65 6.13
N HIS A 109 -9.17 -18.22 4.91
CA HIS A 109 -8.20 -18.19 3.82
C HIS A 109 -7.17 -17.08 4.03
N THR A 110 -5.91 -17.37 3.70
CA THR A 110 -4.83 -16.40 3.69
C THR A 110 -4.70 -15.78 2.30
N VAL A 111 -4.67 -14.45 2.24
CA VAL A 111 -4.41 -13.70 1.00
C VAL A 111 -3.07 -12.98 1.15
N CYS A 112 -2.19 -13.17 0.17
CA CYS A 112 -0.96 -12.40 0.02
C CYS A 112 -1.24 -11.24 -0.94
N ILE A 113 -1.05 -10.01 -0.47
CA ILE A 113 -0.98 -8.83 -1.33
C ILE A 113 0.51 -8.67 -1.70
N TYR A 114 0.88 -8.05 -2.83
CA TYR A 114 2.25 -7.60 -3.15
C TYR A 114 2.26 -6.22 -3.78
N GLY A 115 3.24 -5.39 -3.42
CA GLY A 115 3.76 -4.34 -4.30
C GLY A 115 4.93 -3.58 -3.70
N HIS A 116 5.15 -2.38 -4.23
CA HIS A 116 6.40 -1.62 -4.08
C HIS A 116 6.10 -0.15 -3.78
N VAL A 117 7.07 0.54 -3.19
CA VAL A 117 6.93 1.95 -2.76
C VAL A 117 8.10 2.82 -3.21
N ASP A 118 8.97 2.27 -4.05
CA ASP A 118 9.89 3.04 -4.85
C ASP A 118 9.21 3.57 -6.11
N VAL A 119 9.72 4.69 -6.61
CA VAL A 119 9.18 5.39 -7.77
C VAL A 119 10.24 5.61 -8.83
N GLN A 120 9.80 5.90 -10.04
CA GLN A 120 10.67 6.36 -11.11
C GLN A 120 11.07 7.82 -10.88
N PRO A 121 12.23 8.26 -11.41
CA PRO A 121 12.60 9.67 -11.45
C PRO A 121 11.51 10.51 -12.13
N ALA A 122 11.27 11.69 -11.57
CA ALA A 122 10.42 12.68 -12.20
C ALA A 122 10.93 14.08 -11.88
N LYS A 123 10.95 14.95 -12.89
CA LYS A 123 11.31 16.36 -12.75
C LYS A 123 10.33 17.22 -13.54
N LEU A 124 10.14 18.46 -13.10
CA LEU A 124 9.28 19.40 -13.82
C LEU A 124 9.74 19.59 -15.28
N GLU A 125 11.06 19.58 -15.50
CA GLU A 125 11.66 19.69 -16.85
C GLU A 125 11.30 18.55 -17.81
N ASP A 126 10.85 17.39 -17.30
CA ASP A 126 10.44 16.25 -18.12
C ASP A 126 9.06 16.47 -18.78
N GLY A 127 8.45 17.65 -18.56
CA GLY A 127 7.18 18.05 -19.16
C GLY A 127 5.96 17.93 -18.25
N TRP A 128 6.17 17.84 -16.94
CA TRP A 128 5.07 17.83 -15.96
C TRP A 128 4.42 19.21 -15.85
N ALA A 129 3.10 19.24 -15.67
CA ALA A 129 2.36 20.50 -15.48
C ALA A 129 2.48 21.03 -14.05
N THR A 130 2.72 20.15 -13.08
CA THR A 130 2.91 20.46 -11.65
C THR A 130 4.17 19.81 -11.12
N ASP A 131 4.60 20.22 -9.92
CA ASP A 131 5.68 19.54 -9.21
C ASP A 131 5.31 18.06 -9.01
N PRO A 132 6.13 17.11 -9.54
CA PRO A 132 5.79 15.69 -9.54
C PRO A 132 5.64 15.08 -8.14
N TYR A 133 6.34 15.64 -7.14
CA TYR A 133 6.29 15.17 -5.75
C TYR A 133 5.35 15.99 -4.86
N ASN A 134 4.59 16.92 -5.45
CA ASN A 134 3.51 17.62 -4.78
C ASN A 134 2.17 17.22 -5.40
N LEU A 135 1.48 16.25 -4.78
CA LEU A 135 0.21 15.72 -5.28
C LEU A 135 -0.82 16.84 -5.46
N THR A 136 -1.08 17.18 -6.72
CA THR A 136 -1.99 18.26 -7.11
C THR A 136 -3.20 17.67 -7.84
N GLU A 137 -4.38 18.13 -7.45
CA GLU A 137 -5.63 17.75 -8.10
C GLU A 137 -6.03 18.79 -9.15
N ILE A 138 -6.20 18.35 -10.40
CA ILE A 138 -6.61 19.18 -11.53
C ILE A 138 -7.84 18.53 -12.18
N ASN A 139 -8.98 19.22 -12.15
CA ASN A 139 -10.24 18.75 -12.75
C ASN A 139 -10.67 17.33 -12.30
N GLY A 140 -10.48 17.00 -11.02
CA GLY A 140 -10.80 15.66 -10.47
C GLY A 140 -9.79 14.56 -10.85
N LYS A 141 -8.72 14.89 -11.58
CA LYS A 141 -7.59 14.00 -11.86
C LYS A 141 -6.40 14.39 -11.01
N LYS A 142 -5.73 13.38 -10.44
CA LYS A 142 -4.54 13.58 -9.62
C LYS A 142 -3.31 13.43 -10.50
N GLU A 143 -2.56 14.50 -10.73
CA GLU A 143 -1.26 14.45 -11.42
C GLU A 143 -0.15 14.27 -10.38
N HIS A 144 0.64 13.20 -10.51
CA HIS A 144 1.71 12.83 -9.58
C HIS A 144 2.63 11.77 -10.18
N VAL A 145 3.81 11.60 -9.59
CA VAL A 145 4.61 10.38 -9.79
C VAL A 145 3.81 9.18 -9.35
N TRP A 146 3.80 8.13 -10.17
CA TRP A 146 3.12 6.87 -9.86
C TRP A 146 3.73 6.20 -8.62
N VAL A 147 3.08 6.39 -7.47
CA VAL A 147 3.31 5.59 -6.27
C VAL A 147 2.36 4.39 -6.32
N ASN A 148 2.85 3.25 -6.80
CA ASN A 148 2.02 2.05 -6.94
C ASN A 148 2.08 1.22 -5.65
N VAL A 149 1.41 1.71 -4.60
CA VAL A 149 1.25 0.93 -3.36
C VAL A 149 0.32 -0.23 -3.65
N ARG A 150 0.92 -1.39 -3.90
CA ARG A 150 0.32 -2.67 -3.57
C ARG A 150 1.20 -3.22 -2.44
N ALA A 151 0.68 -3.93 -1.45
CA ALA A 151 1.43 -4.23 -0.20
C ALA A 151 1.91 -5.69 -0.17
N LEU A 152 3.18 -6.04 0.10
CA LEU A 152 3.66 -7.44 0.25
C LEU A 152 3.26 -8.09 1.58
N CYS A 153 2.55 -9.23 1.54
CA CYS A 153 2.37 -10.16 2.65
C CYS A 153 3.11 -11.47 2.38
N ALA A 154 4.32 -11.64 2.92
CA ALA A 154 4.93 -12.96 2.98
C ALA A 154 4.25 -13.78 4.10
N GLY A 155 3.47 -14.80 3.72
CA GLY A 155 2.78 -15.68 4.66
C GLY A 155 2.49 -17.06 4.05
N ARG A 156 3.22 -18.06 4.55
CA ARG A 156 3.21 -19.50 4.29
C ARG A 156 2.18 -20.02 3.28
N TRP A 157 2.68 -20.38 2.08
CA TRP A 157 2.07 -21.43 1.27
C TRP A 157 2.17 -22.72 2.07
N ILE A 158 0.99 -23.30 2.37
CA ILE A 158 0.74 -24.69 2.81
C ILE A 158 1.96 -25.49 3.32
#